data_AF-A0A8S3F4D8-F1
#
_entry.id   AF-A0A8S3F4D8-F1
#
_cell.length_a   1.000
_cell.length_b   1.000
_cell.length_c   1.000
_cell.angle_alpha   90.00
_cell.angle_beta   90.00
_cell.angle_gamma   90.00
#
_symmetry.space_group_name_H-M   'P 1'
#
loop_
_entity.id
_entity.type
_entity.pdbx_description
1 polymer ?
#
loop_
_entity_poly.entity_id
_entity_poly.type
_entity_poly.pdbx_seq_one_letter_code
_entity_poly.pdbx_strand_id
1 'polypeptide(L)'
;MGLCKCPQRKVSTLFCFKHHVNVCESCLVNEHVQCVVRSYVSWLQDNDFNPNCSLCNRSLTETDEETIRLVCYDLFHWSCFNEYFRSFPNHTAPDGYTCPTCHTCVFPLANLVSPVADHLRAKLSIVDWANQLPILSLNDSNLNQDKQPLLTETENNGYVIVNPKVSGTNGGTSGLSHHPHRSIDMPPGTTILTTRVC
;
A
#
# COMPACT_ATOMS: atom_id res chain seq x y z
N MET A 1 -16.71 -8.97 -1.38
CA MET A 1 -16.40 -8.38 -2.70
C MET A 1 -17.70 -7.88 -3.32
N GLY A 2 -17.71 -6.73 -4.00
CA GLY A 2 -18.92 -6.10 -4.56
C GLY A 2 -18.74 -5.66 -6.02
N LEU A 3 -19.80 -5.12 -6.63
CA LEU A 3 -19.75 -4.59 -8.01
C LEU A 3 -19.65 -3.07 -7.98
N CYS A 4 -18.71 -2.52 -8.75
CA CYS A 4 -18.62 -1.09 -8.99
C CYS A 4 -19.92 -0.57 -9.63
N LYS A 5 -20.34 0.65 -9.26
CA LYS A 5 -21.56 1.28 -9.79
C LYS A 5 -21.40 1.90 -11.18
N CYS A 6 -20.22 1.80 -11.77
CA CYS A 6 -19.95 2.31 -13.11
C CYS A 6 -20.59 1.43 -14.20
N PRO A 7 -20.73 1.93 -15.44
CA PRO A 7 -21.36 1.17 -16.53
C PRO A 7 -20.73 -0.20 -16.79
N GLN A 8 -19.42 -0.33 -16.51
CA GLN A 8 -18.64 -1.56 -16.72
C GLN A 8 -18.88 -2.62 -15.63
N ARG A 9 -19.52 -2.25 -14.49
CA ARG A 9 -19.88 -3.14 -13.38
C ARG A 9 -18.76 -4.09 -12.94
N LYS A 10 -17.51 -3.61 -12.90
CA LYS A 10 -16.35 -4.42 -12.51
C LYS A 10 -16.48 -4.92 -11.07
N VAL A 11 -16.12 -6.17 -10.82
CA VAL A 11 -15.98 -6.70 -9.45
C VAL A 11 -14.83 -5.94 -8.77
N SER A 12 -15.05 -5.55 -7.52
CA SER A 12 -14.06 -4.81 -6.73
C SER A 12 -14.21 -5.10 -5.24
N THR A 13 -13.07 -5.12 -4.55
CA THR A 13 -12.98 -5.11 -3.09
C THR A 13 -12.91 -3.69 -2.53
N LEU A 14 -12.63 -2.69 -3.38
CA LEU A 14 -12.52 -1.29 -2.97
C LEU A 14 -13.89 -0.66 -2.71
N PHE A 15 -13.91 0.24 -1.74
CA PHE A 15 -15.09 0.90 -1.25
C PHE A 15 -14.80 2.38 -0.99
N CYS A 16 -15.66 3.25 -1.52
CA CYS A 16 -15.57 4.69 -1.33
C CYS A 16 -16.31 5.07 -0.05
N PHE A 17 -15.58 5.64 0.92
CA PHE A 17 -16.14 5.98 2.23
C PHE A 17 -17.02 7.22 2.17
N LYS A 18 -16.77 8.13 1.22
CA LYS A 18 -17.63 9.31 1.02
C LYS A 18 -19.00 8.96 0.43
N HIS A 19 -19.04 8.02 -0.53
CA HIS A 19 -20.25 7.73 -1.30
C HIS A 19 -20.94 6.42 -0.90
N HIS A 20 -20.32 5.63 -0.02
CA HIS A 20 -20.80 4.33 0.43
C HIS A 20 -21.10 3.35 -0.72
N VAL A 21 -20.19 3.29 -1.70
CA VAL A 21 -20.31 2.39 -2.86
C VAL A 21 -18.99 1.68 -3.17
N ASN A 22 -19.07 0.46 -3.70
CA ASN A 22 -17.91 -0.18 -4.31
C ASN A 22 -17.46 0.58 -5.56
N VAL A 23 -16.15 0.66 -5.73
CA VAL A 23 -15.50 1.44 -6.81
C VAL A 23 -14.40 0.63 -7.48
N CYS A 24 -14.19 0.77 -8.78
CA CYS A 24 -13.07 0.15 -9.48
C CYS A 24 -11.98 1.20 -9.76
N GLU A 25 -10.75 0.77 -10.06
CA GLU A 25 -9.63 1.67 -10.29
C GLU A 25 -9.87 2.72 -11.39
N SER A 26 -10.64 2.37 -12.42
CA SER A 26 -11.04 3.33 -13.45
C SER A 26 -11.88 4.47 -12.86
N CYS A 27 -12.74 4.21 -11.88
CA CYS A 27 -13.50 5.25 -11.20
C CYS A 27 -12.64 6.04 -10.21
N LEU A 28 -11.63 5.43 -9.58
CA LEU A 28 -10.72 6.11 -8.66
C LEU A 28 -9.99 7.29 -9.33
N VAL A 29 -9.68 7.20 -10.62
CA VAL A 29 -8.97 8.25 -11.37
C VAL A 29 -9.88 9.23 -12.11
N ASN A 30 -11.19 8.95 -12.23
CA ASN A 30 -12.11 9.77 -13.02
C ASN A 30 -13.22 10.41 -12.16
N GLU A 31 -13.91 9.62 -11.33
CA GLU A 31 -15.11 10.03 -10.61
C GLU A 31 -14.85 10.19 -9.10
N HIS A 32 -13.83 9.50 -8.58
CA HIS A 32 -13.50 9.43 -7.16
C HIS A 32 -12.08 9.90 -6.85
N VAL A 33 -11.61 10.90 -7.62
CA VAL A 33 -10.22 11.41 -7.54
C VAL A 33 -9.84 11.78 -6.11
N GLN A 34 -10.67 12.59 -5.45
CA GLN A 34 -10.43 13.08 -4.08
C GLN A 34 -11.05 12.20 -2.98
N CYS A 35 -11.69 11.06 -3.31
CA CYS A 35 -12.39 10.27 -2.30
C CYS A 35 -11.42 9.41 -1.48
N VAL A 36 -11.67 9.27 -0.18
CA VAL A 36 -11.01 8.23 0.62
C VAL A 36 -11.60 6.86 0.22
N VAL A 37 -10.71 5.94 -0.19
CA VAL A 37 -11.07 4.61 -0.68
C VAL A 37 -10.18 3.58 0.01
N ARG A 38 -10.80 2.55 0.61
CA ARG A 38 -10.12 1.39 1.20
C ARG A 38 -10.85 0.11 0.83
N SER A 39 -10.48 -1.02 1.44
CA SER A 39 -11.23 -2.25 1.29
C SER A 39 -12.62 -2.11 1.92
N TYR A 40 -13.58 -2.86 1.39
CA TYR A 40 -14.90 -2.99 2.00
C TYR A 40 -14.83 -3.55 3.43
N VAL A 41 -13.86 -4.41 3.72
CA VAL A 41 -13.66 -4.97 5.08
C VAL A 41 -13.24 -3.87 6.06
N SER A 42 -12.33 -3.00 5.65
CA SER A 42 -11.90 -1.86 6.45
C SER A 42 -13.07 -0.94 6.78
N TRP A 43 -13.96 -0.69 5.81
CA TRP A 43 -15.17 0.10 6.03
C TRP A 43 -16.11 -0.55 7.06
N LEU A 44 -16.32 -1.88 6.98
CA LEU A 44 -17.14 -2.60 7.94
C LEU A 44 -16.58 -2.54 9.38
N GLN A 45 -15.26 -2.54 9.51
CA GLN A 45 -14.57 -2.51 10.81
C GLN A 45 -14.53 -1.10 11.40
N ASP A 46 -14.22 -0.10 10.58
CA ASP A 46 -14.13 1.30 10.96
C ASP A 46 -14.74 2.17 9.86
N ASN A 47 -15.90 2.77 10.17
CA ASN A 47 -16.60 3.64 9.24
C ASN A 47 -16.17 5.11 9.40
N ASP A 48 -15.45 5.44 10.48
CA ASP A 48 -14.96 6.78 10.72
C ASP A 48 -13.67 6.97 9.91
N PHE A 49 -13.75 7.76 8.84
CA PHE A 49 -12.60 8.01 7.98
C PHE A 49 -12.11 9.44 8.16
N ASN A 50 -10.80 9.61 8.16
CA ASN A 50 -10.19 10.93 8.14
C ASN A 50 -10.07 11.42 6.67
N PRO A 51 -10.84 12.45 6.25
CA PRO A 51 -10.73 13.01 4.91
C PRO A 51 -9.53 13.95 4.74
N ASN A 52 -8.67 14.08 5.75
CA ASN A 52 -7.54 15.01 5.71
C ASN A 52 -6.28 14.36 5.15
N CYS A 53 -5.48 15.16 4.46
CA CYS A 53 -4.15 14.78 4.03
C CYS A 53 -3.26 14.58 5.25
N SER A 54 -2.60 13.43 5.38
CA SER A 54 -1.76 13.16 6.56
C SER A 54 -0.47 13.99 6.62
N LEU A 55 -0.13 14.74 5.56
CA LEU A 55 1.06 15.61 5.52
C LEU A 55 0.78 17.02 6.06
N CYS A 56 -0.40 17.59 5.77
CA CYS A 56 -0.75 18.95 6.19
C CYS A 56 -1.97 19.04 7.11
N ASN A 57 -2.65 17.91 7.34
CA ASN A 57 -3.86 17.77 8.14
C ASN A 57 -5.05 18.64 7.69
N ARG A 58 -5.07 19.06 6.41
CA ARG A 58 -6.20 19.76 5.77
C ARG A 58 -7.05 18.81 4.95
N SER A 59 -8.32 19.14 4.76
CA SER A 59 -9.28 18.35 3.98
C SER A 59 -8.80 18.09 2.54
N LEU A 60 -8.93 16.84 2.08
CA LEU A 60 -8.67 16.42 0.69
C LEU A 60 -9.88 16.66 -0.23
N THR A 61 -11.08 16.79 0.34
CA THR A 61 -12.33 16.83 -0.42
C THR A 61 -13.00 18.20 -0.48
N GLU A 62 -12.61 19.13 0.40
CA GLU A 62 -13.22 20.46 0.50
C GLU A 62 -12.33 21.56 -0.11
N THR A 63 -11.11 21.22 -0.50
CA THR A 63 -10.19 22.13 -1.18
C THR A 63 -10.22 21.86 -2.68
N ASP A 64 -10.07 22.91 -3.49
CA ASP A 64 -9.82 22.80 -4.94
C ASP A 64 -8.34 22.49 -5.23
N GLU A 65 -7.63 21.92 -4.25
CA GLU A 65 -6.24 21.52 -4.40
C GLU A 65 -6.16 20.18 -5.14
N GLU A 66 -5.20 20.09 -6.05
CA GLU A 66 -4.92 18.86 -6.76
C GLU A 66 -4.45 17.77 -5.79
N THR A 67 -4.94 16.55 -5.97
CA THR A 67 -4.57 15.38 -5.16
C THR A 67 -3.82 14.35 -5.97
N ILE A 68 -3.00 13.55 -5.31
CA ILE A 68 -2.33 12.39 -5.88
C ILE A 68 -2.71 11.13 -5.10
N ARG A 69 -3.12 10.10 -5.85
CA ARG A 69 -3.39 8.77 -5.30
C ARG A 69 -2.25 7.82 -5.62
N LEU A 70 -1.79 7.11 -4.60
CA LEU A 70 -0.77 6.08 -4.74
C LEU A 70 -1.37 4.72 -5.11
N VAL A 71 -0.54 3.75 -5.50
CA VAL A 71 -0.97 2.37 -5.79
C VAL A 71 -1.49 1.65 -4.53
N CYS A 72 -1.07 2.06 -3.34
CA CYS A 72 -1.67 1.63 -2.07
C CYS A 72 -3.01 2.32 -1.73
N TYR A 73 -3.52 3.14 -2.66
CA TYR A 73 -4.75 3.93 -2.57
C TYR A 73 -4.77 5.07 -1.54
N ASP A 74 -3.67 5.29 -0.81
CA ASP A 74 -3.46 6.49 -0.02
C ASP A 74 -3.55 7.75 -0.89
N LEU A 75 -4.09 8.82 -0.32
CA LEU A 75 -4.40 10.06 -1.02
C LEU A 75 -3.76 11.24 -0.28
N PHE A 76 -3.10 12.12 -1.03
CA PHE A 76 -2.43 13.31 -0.52
C PHE A 76 -2.73 14.51 -1.40
N HIS A 77 -2.61 15.72 -0.88
CA HIS A 77 -2.46 16.88 -1.76
C HIS A 77 -1.17 16.74 -2.56
N TRP A 78 -1.23 17.03 -3.85
CA TRP A 78 -0.08 16.93 -4.76
C TRP A 78 1.06 17.85 -4.31
N SER A 79 0.73 19.07 -3.89
CA SER A 79 1.68 20.05 -3.33
C SER A 79 2.45 19.47 -2.14
N CYS A 80 1.72 18.94 -1.15
CA CYS A 80 2.29 18.35 0.06
C CYS A 80 3.16 17.14 -0.27
N PHE A 81 2.69 16.26 -1.15
CA PHE A 81 3.42 15.07 -1.58
C PHE A 81 4.74 15.42 -2.28
N ASN A 82 4.70 16.39 -3.19
CA ASN A 82 5.89 16.84 -3.93
C ASN A 82 6.89 17.56 -3.01
N GLU A 83 6.43 18.43 -2.11
CA GLU A 83 7.29 19.11 -1.15
C GLU A 83 7.97 18.11 -0.19
N TYR A 84 7.23 17.10 0.28
CA TYR A 84 7.75 16.06 1.15
C TYR A 84 8.94 15.32 0.54
N PHE A 85 8.87 14.90 -0.73
CA PHE A 85 9.99 14.20 -1.37
C PHE A 85 11.08 15.12 -1.89
N ARG A 86 10.78 16.39 -2.17
CA ARG A 86 11.82 17.39 -2.50
C ARG A 86 12.75 17.68 -1.34
N SER A 87 12.34 17.44 -0.09
CA SER A 87 13.23 17.61 1.07
C SER A 87 14.21 16.46 1.26
N PHE A 88 14.14 15.40 0.45
CA PHE A 88 15.01 14.23 0.58
C PHE A 88 16.38 14.51 -0.06
N PRO A 89 17.46 13.88 0.44
CA PRO A 89 18.78 14.02 -0.19
C PRO A 89 18.79 13.51 -1.64
N ASN A 90 19.57 14.16 -2.52
CA ASN A 90 19.70 13.78 -3.94
C ASN A 90 20.21 12.33 -4.17
N HIS A 91 20.80 11.69 -3.15
CA HIS A 91 21.29 10.31 -3.21
C HIS A 91 20.34 9.29 -2.57
N THR A 92 19.08 9.69 -2.30
CA THR A 92 18.07 8.78 -1.79
C THR A 92 17.84 7.68 -2.83
N ALA A 93 18.06 6.43 -2.42
CA ALA A 93 17.75 5.28 -3.25
C ALA A 93 16.24 5.19 -3.53
N PRO A 94 15.80 4.58 -4.64
CA PRO A 94 14.38 4.45 -4.95
C PRO A 94 13.54 3.81 -3.83
N ASP A 95 14.10 2.83 -3.12
CA ASP A 95 13.44 2.15 -1.98
C ASP A 95 13.21 3.08 -0.78
N GLY A 96 13.88 4.23 -0.72
CA GLY A 96 13.68 5.24 0.31
C GLY A 96 12.41 6.07 0.10
N TYR A 97 11.85 6.07 -1.11
CA TYR A 97 10.63 6.80 -1.43
C TYR A 97 9.42 5.93 -1.10
N THR A 98 8.93 6.06 0.13
CA THR A 98 7.82 5.26 0.66
C THR A 98 6.64 6.14 1.04
N CYS A 99 5.43 5.58 0.91
CA CYS A 99 4.21 6.25 1.31
C CYS A 99 4.31 6.68 2.79
N PRO A 100 4.02 7.95 3.12
CA PRO A 100 4.05 8.45 4.50
C PRO A 100 3.11 7.70 5.46
N THR A 101 2.08 7.02 4.95
CA THR A 101 1.05 6.34 5.75
C THR A 101 1.31 4.85 5.91
N CYS A 102 1.57 4.12 4.83
CA CYS A 102 1.71 2.66 4.86
C CYS A 102 3.13 2.16 4.57
N HIS A 103 4.08 3.05 4.28
CA HIS A 103 5.48 2.75 3.96
C HIS A 103 5.70 1.85 2.73
N THR A 104 4.68 1.62 1.91
CA THR A 104 4.83 0.97 0.60
C THR A 104 5.59 1.88 -0.37
N CYS A 105 6.44 1.31 -1.24
CA CYS A 105 7.14 2.06 -2.29
C CYS A 105 6.16 2.89 -3.13
N VAL A 106 6.50 4.16 -3.38
CA VAL A 106 5.64 5.08 -4.15
C VAL A 106 5.72 4.82 -5.66
N PHE A 107 6.76 4.14 -6.14
CA PHE A 107 6.94 3.86 -7.56
C PHE A 107 6.15 2.61 -7.97
N PRO A 108 5.22 2.72 -8.93
CA PRO A 108 4.57 1.54 -9.50
C PRO A 108 5.58 0.60 -10.16
N LEU A 109 5.40 -0.72 -10.01
CA LEU A 109 6.19 -1.69 -10.77
C LEU A 109 6.00 -1.45 -12.28
N ALA A 110 7.05 -1.62 -13.09
CA ALA A 110 6.99 -1.38 -14.53
C ALA A 110 5.90 -2.21 -15.25
N ASN A 111 5.69 -3.46 -14.82
CA ASN A 111 4.70 -4.37 -15.39
C ASN A 111 3.29 -4.25 -14.78
N LEU A 112 3.07 -3.34 -13.81
CA LEU A 112 1.76 -3.13 -13.22
C LEU A 112 0.87 -2.36 -14.20
N VAL A 113 -0.17 -3.02 -14.71
CA VAL A 113 -1.20 -2.39 -15.55
C VAL A 113 -2.39 -2.03 -14.68
N SER A 114 -2.52 -0.74 -14.36
CA SER A 114 -3.58 -0.20 -13.51
C SER A 114 -3.81 1.26 -13.87
N PRO A 115 -5.07 1.73 -14.02
CA PRO A 115 -5.35 3.15 -14.25
C PRO A 115 -4.74 4.07 -13.18
N VAL A 116 -4.68 3.62 -11.92
CA VAL A 116 -4.06 4.37 -10.83
C VAL A 116 -2.54 4.42 -11.00
N ALA A 117 -1.92 3.30 -11.36
CA ALA A 117 -0.48 3.26 -11.64
C ALA A 117 -0.11 4.18 -12.82
N ASP A 118 -0.88 4.15 -13.90
CA ASP A 118 -0.63 4.99 -15.09
C ASP A 118 -0.75 6.48 -14.77
N HIS A 119 -1.80 6.87 -14.04
CA HIS A 119 -1.97 8.25 -13.56
C HIS A 119 -0.81 8.68 -12.64
N LEU A 120 -0.39 7.81 -11.72
CA LEU A 120 0.73 8.08 -10.83
C LEU A 120 2.05 8.23 -11.60
N ARG A 121 2.35 7.36 -12.58
CA ARG A 121 3.54 7.49 -13.43
C ARG A 121 3.55 8.81 -14.17
N ALA A 122 2.42 9.23 -14.75
CA ALA A 122 2.31 10.52 -15.46
C ALA A 122 2.56 11.72 -14.54
N LYS A 123 2.15 11.65 -13.27
CA LYS A 123 2.41 12.70 -12.26
C LYS A 123 3.85 12.68 -11.77
N LEU A 124 4.46 11.49 -11.64
CA LEU A 124 5.87 11.37 -11.25
C LEU A 124 6.82 11.76 -12.39
N SER A 125 6.42 11.61 -13.66
CA SER A 125 7.25 11.95 -14.80
C SER A 125 7.47 13.46 -14.99
N ILE A 126 6.82 14.30 -14.19
CA ILE A 126 6.95 15.77 -14.25
C ILE A 126 7.74 16.36 -13.09
N VAL A 127 8.24 15.55 -12.15
CA VAL A 127 8.99 16.03 -10.98
C VAL A 127 10.43 15.53 -11.00
N ASP A 128 11.36 16.44 -10.70
CA ASP A 128 12.80 16.19 -10.84
C ASP A 128 13.31 15.07 -9.94
N TRP A 129 12.84 15.00 -8.69
CA TRP A 129 13.27 13.99 -7.71
C TRP A 129 12.87 12.56 -8.12
N ALA A 130 11.80 12.41 -8.91
CA ALA A 130 11.36 11.11 -9.41
C ALA A 130 12.02 10.78 -10.75
N ASN A 131 12.11 11.76 -11.67
CA ASN A 131 12.65 11.59 -13.02
C ASN A 131 14.12 11.19 -13.07
N GLN A 132 14.90 11.55 -12.05
CA GLN A 132 16.31 11.19 -11.97
C GLN A 132 16.54 9.71 -11.61
N LEU A 133 15.49 8.99 -11.21
CA LEU A 133 15.61 7.61 -10.78
C LEU A 133 15.55 6.66 -11.98
N PRO A 134 16.49 5.69 -12.09
CA PRO A 134 16.55 4.73 -13.19
C PRO A 134 15.25 3.93 -13.41
N ILE A 135 14.40 3.82 -12.38
CA ILE A 135 13.16 3.06 -12.41
C ILE A 135 12.14 3.65 -13.39
N LEU A 136 12.09 4.99 -13.56
CA LEU A 136 11.18 5.60 -14.52
C LEU A 136 11.71 5.54 -15.96
N SER A 137 13.04 5.60 -16.16
CA SER A 137 13.67 5.50 -17.49
C SER A 137 13.56 4.10 -18.13
N LEU A 138 13.37 3.05 -17.34
CA LEU A 138 13.16 1.69 -17.86
C LEU A 138 11.77 1.50 -18.50
N ASN A 139 10.83 2.42 -18.29
CA ASN A 139 9.48 2.32 -18.85
C ASN A 139 9.44 2.57 -20.37
N ASP A 140 10.46 3.19 -20.97
CA ASP A 140 10.52 3.47 -22.41
C ASP A 140 11.22 2.38 -23.24
N SER A 141 11.82 1.36 -22.61
CA SER A 141 12.57 0.31 -23.30
C SER A 141 11.80 -1.01 -23.37
N ASN A 142 11.49 -1.44 -24.60
CA ASN A 142 10.68 -2.61 -24.91
C ASN A 142 11.41 -3.96 -24.66
N LEU A 143 10.66 -4.93 -24.11
CA LEU A 143 10.76 -6.41 -24.17
C LEU A 143 11.53 -7.26 -23.11
N ASN A 144 10.74 -8.16 -22.49
CA ASN A 144 10.98 -9.59 -22.10
C ASN A 144 12.14 -9.90 -21.11
N GLN A 145 12.04 -10.76 -20.09
CA GLN A 145 11.13 -11.87 -19.76
C GLN A 145 11.37 -12.29 -18.29
N ASP A 146 10.37 -12.97 -17.72
CA ASP A 146 10.51 -14.02 -16.70
C ASP A 146 11.10 -13.68 -15.31
N LYS A 147 10.25 -13.10 -14.48
CA LYS A 147 9.91 -13.59 -13.12
C LYS A 147 8.74 -12.76 -12.64
N GLN A 148 7.51 -13.26 -12.81
CA GLN A 148 6.34 -12.61 -12.22
C GLN A 148 6.45 -12.69 -10.69
N PRO A 149 6.50 -11.56 -9.96
CA PRO A 149 6.06 -11.59 -8.57
C PRO A 149 4.54 -11.74 -8.59
N LEU A 150 4.03 -12.79 -7.94
CA LEU A 150 2.59 -12.99 -7.77
C LEU A 150 2.07 -11.89 -6.83
N LEU A 151 1.38 -10.90 -7.38
CA LEU A 151 0.67 -9.90 -6.59
C LEU A 151 -0.47 -10.61 -5.86
N THR A 152 -0.35 -10.74 -4.55
CA THR A 152 -1.45 -11.21 -3.70
C THR A 152 -2.09 -10.01 -3.04
N GLU A 153 -3.39 -9.86 -3.21
CA GLU A 153 -4.20 -8.92 -2.44
C GLU A 153 -4.05 -9.30 -0.96
N THR A 154 -3.43 -8.43 -0.17
CA THR A 154 -3.46 -8.61 1.28
C THR A 154 -4.73 -8.00 1.85
N GLU A 155 -5.23 -8.60 2.92
CA GLU A 155 -6.44 -8.18 3.65
C GLU A 155 -6.36 -6.72 4.15
N ASN A 156 -5.15 -6.14 4.16
CA ASN A 156 -4.86 -4.77 4.60
C ASN A 156 -4.56 -3.79 3.45
N ASN A 157 -5.11 -4.03 2.26
CA ASN A 157 -5.24 -2.99 1.23
C ASN A 157 -3.91 -2.50 0.61
N GLY A 158 -2.85 -3.32 0.69
CA GLY A 158 -1.58 -3.13 -0.02
C GLY A 158 -1.31 -4.28 -0.98
N TYR A 159 -0.76 -3.96 -2.16
CA TYR A 159 -0.06 -4.97 -2.96
C TYR A 159 1.27 -5.24 -2.26
N VAL A 160 1.45 -6.45 -1.73
CA VAL A 160 2.75 -6.89 -1.22
C VAL A 160 3.49 -7.60 -2.34
N ILE A 161 4.71 -7.15 -2.65
CA ILE A 161 5.61 -7.88 -3.54
C ILE A 161 6.24 -9.02 -2.73
N VAL A 162 5.78 -10.25 -2.96
CA VAL A 162 6.48 -11.44 -2.48
C VAL A 162 7.51 -11.88 -3.53
N ASN A 163 8.80 -11.68 -3.23
CA ASN A 163 9.85 -12.29 -4.04
C ASN A 163 9.87 -13.81 -3.80
N PRO A 164 9.81 -14.66 -4.83
CA PRO A 164 9.96 -16.09 -4.66
C PRO A 164 11.38 -16.38 -4.16
N LYS A 165 11.48 -16.99 -2.97
CA LYS A 165 12.73 -17.52 -2.43
C LYS A 165 13.29 -18.52 -3.44
N VAL A 166 14.45 -18.20 -4.04
CA VAL A 166 15.15 -19.11 -4.95
C VAL A 166 15.56 -20.35 -4.15
N SER A 167 14.85 -21.46 -4.41
CA SER A 167 15.27 -22.78 -3.96
C SER A 167 16.49 -23.22 -4.78
N GLY A 168 17.68 -23.04 -4.22
CA GLY A 168 18.91 -23.67 -4.70
C GLY A 168 19.02 -25.08 -4.13
N THR A 169 18.99 -26.08 -5.02
CA THR A 169 19.32 -27.49 -4.76
C THR A 169 20.84 -27.69 -4.65
N ASN A 170 21.28 -28.47 -3.66
CA ASN A 170 22.16 -29.64 -3.85
C ASN A 170 22.33 -30.41 -2.53
N GLY A 171 22.23 -31.74 -2.63
CA GLY A 171 22.18 -32.68 -1.51
C GLY A 171 23.55 -33.20 -1.03
N GLY A 172 23.52 -34.03 0.02
CA GLY A 172 24.68 -34.80 0.49
C GLY A 172 24.65 -35.25 1.95
N THR A 173 23.87 -36.30 2.23
CA THR A 173 24.15 -37.44 3.14
C THR A 173 24.52 -37.27 4.64
N SER A 174 23.75 -38.03 5.44
CA SER A 174 24.11 -38.84 6.63
C SER A 174 24.09 -38.20 8.03
N GLY A 175 23.27 -38.78 8.92
CA GLY A 175 23.48 -38.72 10.37
C GLY A 175 22.23 -38.86 11.24
N LEU A 176 21.76 -40.09 11.47
CA LEU A 176 20.83 -40.42 12.56
C LEU A 176 21.45 -40.05 13.92
N SER A 177 20.67 -39.45 14.83
CA SER A 177 20.72 -39.75 16.27
C SER A 177 19.51 -39.18 17.03
N HIS A 178 19.17 -39.91 18.10
CA HIS A 178 17.93 -39.90 18.87
C HIS A 178 17.72 -38.71 19.85
N HIS A 179 16.45 -38.51 20.20
CA HIS A 179 15.80 -37.90 21.39
C HIS A 179 16.61 -37.87 22.73
N PRO A 180 16.22 -37.09 23.78
CA PRO A 180 14.83 -36.86 24.22
C PRO A 180 14.43 -35.50 24.87
N HIS A 181 13.09 -35.34 24.98
CA HIS A 181 12.26 -34.61 25.95
C HIS A 181 12.90 -33.79 27.09
N ARG A 182 12.39 -32.56 27.30
CA ARG A 182 12.11 -32.04 28.65
C ARG A 182 11.04 -30.93 28.66
N SER A 183 9.89 -31.26 29.25
CA SER A 183 8.85 -30.34 29.77
C SER A 183 9.27 -29.77 31.13
N ILE A 184 8.56 -28.75 31.64
CA ILE A 184 8.43 -28.22 33.04
C ILE A 184 8.36 -26.68 32.92
N ASP A 185 7.55 -25.88 33.61
CA ASP A 185 6.26 -25.97 34.32
C ASP A 185 5.87 -24.50 34.61
N MET A 186 4.58 -24.24 34.71
CA MET A 186 3.96 -22.94 35.00
C MET A 186 3.64 -22.85 36.50
N PRO A 187 3.89 -21.74 37.23
CA PRO A 187 3.32 -21.56 38.57
C PRO A 187 2.04 -20.69 38.53
N PRO A 188 1.04 -20.98 39.40
CA PRO A 188 -0.22 -20.24 39.47
C PRO A 188 -0.13 -19.02 40.40
N GLY A 189 -1.12 -18.14 40.25
CA GLY A 189 -1.18 -16.82 40.86
C GLY A 189 -1.41 -16.75 42.37
N THR A 190 -1.34 -15.53 42.88
CA THR A 190 -1.88 -15.14 44.19
C THR A 190 -2.48 -13.75 44.08
N THR A 191 -3.67 -13.63 44.63
CA THR A 191 -4.60 -12.51 44.54
C THR A 191 -4.57 -11.68 45.84
N ILE A 192 -5.04 -10.43 45.75
CA ILE A 192 -5.64 -9.57 46.81
C ILE A 192 -4.68 -8.66 47.62
N LEU A 193 -4.83 -7.33 47.49
CA LEU A 193 -5.64 -6.51 48.42
C LEU A 193 -5.81 -5.07 47.89
N THR A 194 -7.05 -4.71 47.59
CA THR A 194 -7.49 -3.35 47.22
C THR A 194 -7.74 -2.53 48.49
N THR A 195 -7.11 -1.37 48.59
CA THR A 195 -7.43 -0.35 49.60
C THR A 195 -8.67 0.42 49.13
N ARG A 196 -9.75 0.37 49.91
CA ARG A 196 -10.84 1.36 49.86
C ARG A 196 -10.86 2.15 51.16
N VAL A 197 -10.72 3.46 51.04
CA VAL A 197 -11.08 4.45 52.05
C VAL A 197 -12.27 5.22 51.46
N CYS A 198 -13.36 5.20 52.22
CA CYS A 198 -14.61 5.99 52.15
C CYS A 198 -15.36 6.05 50.80
#